data_AF-A0A529Q7F5-F1
#
_entry.id   AF-A0A529Q7F5-F1
#
_cell.length_a   1.000
_cell.length_b   1.000
_cell.length_c   1.000
_cell.angle_alpha   90.00
_cell.angle_beta   90.00
_cell.angle_gamma   90.00
#
_symmetry.space_group_name_H-M   'P 1'
#
loop_
_entity.id
_entity.type
_entity.pdbx_description
1 polymer ?
#
loop_
_entity_poly.entity_id
_entity_poly.type
_entity_poly.pdbx_seq_one_letter_code
_entity_poly.pdbx_strand_id
1 'polypeptide(L)'
;IFLVKGLATFVQAYFMSRVGNAIIADRQRKIYDRILEQGIEFYHSTSSADLIARMTNNAQAARSVLDLVVTSYVRDLVTLAVLVGVMIWQQPALSLICFVVGPVAIYGVNRILKRVRNIAAMEFRSLGQIVHVMQETAIGVRVVKSFNLEGAMRKR
;
A
#
# COMPACT_ATOMS: atom_id res chain seq x y z
N ILE A 1 -27.73 -19.16 -15.48
CA ILE A 1 -27.17 -17.99 -14.75
C ILE A 1 -25.86 -18.34 -14.05
N PHE A 2 -25.81 -19.37 -13.18
CA PHE A 2 -24.58 -19.76 -12.46
C PHE A 2 -23.42 -20.22 -13.36
N LEU A 3 -23.70 -20.98 -14.42
CA LEU A 3 -22.68 -21.41 -15.40
C LEU A 3 -22.04 -20.24 -16.15
N VAL A 4 -22.84 -19.30 -16.63
CA VAL A 4 -22.37 -18.09 -17.33
C VAL A 4 -21.57 -17.18 -16.38
N LYS A 5 -22.04 -17.02 -15.13
CA LYS A 5 -21.32 -16.28 -14.09
C LYS A 5 -19.98 -16.94 -13.74
N GLY A 6 -19.95 -18.27 -13.65
CA GLY A 6 -18.75 -19.05 -13.39
C GLY A 6 -17.72 -18.92 -14.51
N LEU A 7 -18.15 -19.08 -15.77
CA LEU A 7 -17.31 -18.88 -16.96
C LEU A 7 -16.78 -17.45 -17.05
N ALA A 8 -17.64 -16.45 -16.87
CA ALA A 8 -17.23 -15.04 -16.89
C ALA A 8 -16.20 -14.73 -15.80
N THR A 9 -16.38 -15.27 -14.60
CA THR A 9 -15.43 -15.09 -13.48
C THR A 9 -14.10 -15.78 -13.76
N PHE A 10 -14.13 -16.97 -14.36
CA PHE A 10 -12.93 -17.71 -14.74
C PHE A 10 -12.13 -16.99 -15.84
N VAL A 11 -12.81 -16.55 -16.90
CA VAL A 11 -12.21 -15.77 -17.98
C VAL A 11 -11.63 -14.47 -17.45
N GLN A 12 -12.37 -13.75 -16.59
CA GLN A 12 -11.88 -12.53 -15.94
C GLN A 12 -10.60 -12.81 -15.13
N ALA A 13 -10.60 -13.85 -14.29
CA ALA A 13 -9.43 -14.19 -13.47
C ALA A 13 -8.21 -14.58 -14.33
N TYR A 14 -8.43 -15.30 -15.43
CA TYR A 14 -7.38 -15.71 -16.34
C TYR A 14 -6.74 -14.52 -17.07
N PHE A 15 -7.54 -13.66 -17.70
CA PHE A 15 -7.02 -12.46 -18.38
C PHE A 15 -6.35 -11.51 -17.40
N MET A 16 -6.90 -11.37 -16.19
CA MET A 16 -6.32 -10.53 -15.15
C MET A 16 -4.94 -11.02 -14.72
N SER A 17 -4.80 -12.31 -14.42
CA SER A 17 -3.52 -12.90 -14.05
C SER A 17 -2.51 -12.74 -15.18
N ARG A 18 -2.92 -12.92 -16.44
CA ARG A 18 -2.04 -12.73 -17.60
C ARG A 18 -1.56 -11.30 -17.75
N VAL A 19 -2.46 -10.31 -17.68
CA VAL A 19 -2.12 -8.88 -17.83
C VAL A 19 -1.30 -8.39 -16.64
N GLY A 20 -1.66 -8.77 -15.42
CA GLY A 20 -0.92 -8.44 -14.21
C GLY A 20 0.52 -8.94 -14.28
N ASN A 21 0.72 -10.21 -14.63
CA ASN A 21 2.05 -10.79 -14.82
C ASN A 21 2.86 -10.11 -15.93
N ALA A 22 2.23 -9.77 -17.06
CA ALA A 22 2.91 -9.09 -18.16
C ALA A 22 3.41 -7.69 -17.78
N ILE A 23 2.61 -6.91 -17.04
CA ILE A 23 3.00 -5.56 -16.58
C ILE A 23 4.17 -5.64 -15.60
N ILE A 24 4.15 -6.60 -14.68
CA ILE A 24 5.24 -6.80 -13.72
C ILE A 24 6.52 -7.18 -14.44
N ALA A 25 6.44 -8.10 -15.40
CA ALA A 25 7.59 -8.55 -16.17
C ALA A 25 8.21 -7.38 -16.96
N ASP A 26 7.41 -6.51 -17.58
CA ASP A 26 7.91 -5.34 -18.30
C ASP A 26 8.57 -4.32 -17.35
N ARG A 27 8.00 -4.12 -16.15
CA ARG A 27 8.57 -3.26 -15.12
C ARG A 27 9.89 -3.81 -14.56
N GLN A 28 9.96 -5.12 -14.30
CA GLN A 28 11.19 -5.78 -13.87
C GLN A 28 12.29 -5.65 -14.92
N ARG A 29 11.95 -5.79 -16.21
CA ARG A 29 12.91 -5.64 -17.31
C ARG A 29 13.50 -4.22 -17.38
N LYS A 30 12.65 -3.19 -17.28
CA LYS A 30 13.11 -1.78 -17.23
C LYS A 30 14.01 -1.48 -16.04
N ILE A 31 13.74 -2.07 -14.87
CA ILE A 31 14.60 -1.92 -13.69
C ILE A 31 15.94 -2.61 -13.91
N TYR A 32 15.93 -3.81 -14.49
CA TYR A 32 17.15 -4.54 -14.83
C TYR A 32 18.03 -3.77 -15.82
N ASP A 33 17.44 -3.21 -16.87
CA ASP A 33 18.16 -2.39 -17.84
C ASP A 33 18.77 -1.14 -17.17
N ARG A 34 18.05 -0.51 -16.23
CA ARG A 34 18.57 0.65 -15.49
C ARG A 34 19.74 0.30 -14.58
N ILE A 35 19.69 -0.87 -13.94
CA ILE A 35 20.76 -1.38 -13.10
C ILE A 35 22.02 -1.65 -13.94
N LEU A 36 21.88 -2.16 -15.16
CA LEU A 36 23.00 -2.39 -16.09
C LEU A 36 23.64 -1.09 -16.59
N GLU A 37 22.89 0.01 -16.66
CA GLU A 37 23.39 1.35 -17.04
C GLU A 37 24.14 2.06 -15.89
N GLN A 38 24.08 1.54 -14.66
CA GLN A 38 24.67 2.21 -13.49
C GLN A 38 26.16 1.91 -13.33
N GLY A 39 26.93 2.93 -12.93
CA GLY A 39 28.38 2.85 -12.75
C GLY A 39 28.81 1.94 -11.59
N ILE A 40 30.06 1.47 -11.67
CA ILE A 40 30.68 0.51 -10.72
C ILE A 40 30.65 1.01 -9.25
N GLU A 41 30.66 2.33 -9.04
CA GLU A 41 30.55 2.96 -7.72
C GLU A 41 29.23 2.66 -6.98
N PHE A 42 28.13 2.42 -7.74
CA PHE A 42 26.85 1.99 -7.20
C PHE A 42 26.91 0.56 -6.63
N TYR A 43 27.72 -0.31 -7.23
CA TYR A 43 27.90 -1.70 -6.81
C TYR A 43 28.86 -1.86 -5.62
N HIS A 44 29.76 -0.91 -5.39
CA HIS A 44 30.62 -0.91 -4.20
C HIS A 44 29.91 -0.45 -2.93
N SER A 45 28.87 0.38 -3.06
CA SER A 45 28.08 0.91 -1.93
C SER A 45 26.85 0.08 -1.59
N THR A 46 26.36 -0.76 -2.51
CA THR A 46 25.13 -1.56 -2.32
C THR A 46 25.40 -3.04 -2.54
N SER A 47 25.10 -3.88 -1.55
CA SER A 47 25.23 -5.34 -1.68
C SER A 47 24.32 -5.85 -2.80
N SER A 48 24.87 -6.60 -3.76
CA SER A 48 24.13 -7.20 -4.87
C SER A 48 22.96 -8.06 -4.40
N ALA A 49 23.06 -8.68 -3.22
CA ALA A 49 21.98 -9.46 -2.62
C ALA A 49 20.80 -8.59 -2.16
N ASP A 50 21.05 -7.37 -1.66
CA ASP A 50 20.01 -6.43 -1.25
C ASP A 50 19.27 -5.87 -2.47
N LEU A 51 19.97 -5.63 -3.59
CA LEU A 51 19.33 -5.22 -4.86
C LEU A 51 18.37 -6.29 -5.39
N ILE A 52 18.80 -7.56 -5.40
CA ILE A 52 17.96 -8.69 -5.84
C ILE A 52 16.75 -8.88 -4.92
N ALA A 53 16.95 -8.79 -3.60
CA ALA A 53 15.88 -8.90 -2.61
C ALA A 53 14.85 -7.77 -2.76
N ARG A 54 15.30 -6.52 -2.93
CA ARG A 54 14.42 -5.36 -3.18
C ARG A 54 13.66 -5.49 -4.49
N MET A 55 14.31 -5.91 -5.56
CA MET A 55 13.67 -6.10 -6.85
C MET A 55 12.57 -7.17 -6.79
N THR A 56 12.82 -8.26 -6.09
CA THR A 56 11.84 -9.35 -5.89
C THR A 56 10.67 -8.88 -5.04
N ASN A 57 10.92 -8.21 -3.91
CA ASN A 57 9.89 -7.66 -3.04
C ASN A 57 9.04 -6.59 -3.75
N ASN A 58 9.68 -5.69 -4.50
CA ASN A 58 8.98 -4.65 -5.25
C ASN A 58 8.09 -5.24 -6.36
N ALA A 59 8.56 -6.28 -7.04
CA ALA A 59 7.75 -6.97 -8.04
C ALA A 59 6.54 -7.68 -7.42
N GLN A 60 6.72 -8.29 -6.24
CA GLN A 60 5.62 -8.93 -5.53
C GLN A 60 4.61 -7.90 -5.01
N ALA A 61 5.07 -6.78 -4.46
CA ALA A 61 4.20 -5.67 -4.07
C ALA A 61 3.45 -5.07 -5.28
N ALA A 62 4.12 -4.88 -6.42
CA ALA A 62 3.50 -4.43 -7.65
C ALA A 62 2.41 -5.40 -8.13
N ARG A 63 2.63 -6.71 -7.98
CA ARG A 63 1.62 -7.73 -8.26
C ARG A 63 0.38 -7.58 -7.39
N SER A 64 0.58 -7.44 -6.08
CA SER A 64 -0.53 -7.25 -5.15
C SER A 64 -1.32 -5.98 -5.43
N VAL A 65 -0.65 -4.88 -5.81
CA VAL A 65 -1.31 -3.62 -6.18
C VAL A 65 -2.10 -3.78 -7.48
N LEU A 66 -1.53 -4.45 -8.49
CA LEU A 66 -2.25 -4.71 -9.75
C LEU A 66 -3.48 -5.59 -9.52
N ASP A 67 -3.35 -6.64 -8.70
CA ASP A 67 -4.50 -7.49 -8.35
C ASP A 67 -5.58 -6.67 -7.64
N LEU A 68 -5.21 -5.83 -6.66
CA LEU A 68 -6.15 -4.99 -5.91
C LEU A 68 -6.85 -3.95 -6.80
N VAL A 69 -6.08 -3.20 -7.60
CA VAL A 69 -6.59 -2.11 -8.43
C VAL A 69 -7.41 -2.65 -9.59
N VAL A 70 -6.89 -3.63 -10.32
CA VAL A 70 -7.51 -4.05 -11.57
C VAL A 70 -8.63 -5.08 -11.31
N THR A 71 -8.50 -5.94 -10.31
CA THR A 71 -9.53 -6.96 -10.03
C THR A 71 -10.63 -6.46 -9.12
N SER A 72 -10.26 -5.92 -7.97
CA SER A 72 -11.24 -5.55 -6.95
C SER A 72 -11.81 -4.18 -7.26
N TYR A 73 -10.95 -3.16 -7.44
CA TYR A 73 -11.44 -1.79 -7.60
C TYR A 73 -12.28 -1.59 -8.86
N VAL A 74 -11.82 -2.07 -10.03
CA VAL A 74 -12.60 -1.96 -11.28
C VAL A 74 -13.91 -2.75 -11.19
N ARG A 75 -13.88 -3.99 -10.68
CA ARG A 75 -15.08 -4.82 -10.54
C ARG A 75 -16.08 -4.16 -9.59
N ASP A 76 -15.63 -3.65 -8.47
CA ASP A 76 -16.48 -3.02 -7.46
C ASP A 76 -17.10 -1.74 -8.02
N LEU A 77 -16.33 -0.92 -8.76
CA LEU A 77 -16.86 0.27 -9.44
C LEU A 77 -17.93 -0.07 -10.48
N VAL A 78 -17.67 -1.07 -11.34
CA VAL A 78 -18.65 -1.48 -12.36
C VAL A 78 -19.90 -2.06 -11.70
N THR A 79 -19.72 -2.91 -10.68
CA THR A 79 -20.84 -3.51 -9.94
C THR A 79 -21.66 -2.44 -9.25
N LEU A 80 -21.01 -1.46 -8.61
CA LEU A 80 -21.66 -0.33 -7.98
C LEU A 80 -22.43 0.52 -9.01
N ALA A 81 -21.84 0.82 -10.17
CA ALA A 81 -22.51 1.58 -11.23
C ALA A 81 -23.76 0.86 -11.75
N VAL A 82 -23.67 -0.46 -11.99
CA VAL A 82 -24.80 -1.27 -12.41
C VAL A 82 -25.89 -1.31 -11.34
N LEU A 83 -25.53 -1.55 -10.07
CA LEU A 83 -26.46 -1.55 -8.95
C LEU A 83 -27.17 -0.21 -8.80
N VAL A 84 -26.44 0.90 -8.87
CA VAL A 84 -27.00 2.25 -8.82
C VAL A 84 -27.94 2.50 -10.01
N GLY A 85 -27.56 2.08 -11.22
CA GLY A 85 -28.41 2.18 -12.40
C GLY A 85 -29.71 1.39 -12.26
N VAL A 86 -29.63 0.15 -11.77
CA VAL A 86 -30.81 -0.69 -11.48
C VAL A 86 -31.69 -0.07 -10.40
N MET A 87 -31.09 0.48 -9.35
CA MET A 87 -31.81 1.13 -8.25
C MET A 87 -32.61 2.34 -8.73
N ILE A 88 -32.01 3.18 -9.59
CA ILE A 88 -32.67 4.35 -10.18
C ILE A 88 -33.82 3.93 -11.09
N TRP A 89 -33.61 2.88 -11.90
CA TRP A 89 -34.64 2.40 -12.83
C TRP A 89 -35.84 1.80 -12.11
N GLN A 90 -35.61 1.08 -11.01
CA GLN A 90 -36.68 0.41 -10.27
C GLN A 90 -37.46 1.39 -9.38
N GLN A 91 -36.76 2.26 -8.63
CA GLN A 91 -37.38 3.21 -7.71
C GLN A 91 -36.57 4.53 -7.64
N PRO A 92 -36.92 5.52 -8.47
CA PRO A 92 -36.17 6.78 -8.53
C PRO A 92 -36.29 7.62 -7.24
N ALA A 93 -37.43 7.56 -6.54
CA ALA A 93 -37.66 8.35 -5.32
C ALA A 93 -36.74 7.92 -4.14
N LEU A 94 -36.60 6.61 -3.91
CA LEU A 94 -35.70 6.07 -2.89
C LEU A 94 -34.22 6.25 -3.27
N SER A 95 -33.91 6.19 -4.57
CA SER A 95 -32.57 6.45 -5.09
C SER A 95 -32.08 7.87 -4.83
N LEU A 96 -32.96 8.87 -4.97
CA LEU A 96 -32.61 10.27 -4.69
C LEU A 96 -32.23 10.47 -3.22
N ILE A 97 -32.95 9.83 -2.30
CA ILE A 97 -32.65 9.88 -0.86
C ILE A 97 -31.29 9.24 -0.57
N CYS A 98 -31.00 8.06 -1.12
CA CYS A 98 -29.69 7.42 -0.99
C CYS A 98 -28.56 8.26 -1.58
N PHE A 99 -28.80 8.99 -2.68
CA PHE A 99 -27.82 9.89 -3.27
C PHE A 99 -27.52 11.12 -2.41
N VAL A 100 -28.40 11.50 -1.51
CA VAL A 100 -28.17 12.60 -0.54
C VAL A 100 -27.53 12.05 0.74
N VAL A 101 -28.03 10.94 1.27
CA VAL A 101 -27.52 10.32 2.51
C VAL A 101 -26.15 9.69 2.30
N GLY A 102 -25.89 9.10 1.13
CA GLY A 102 -24.62 8.44 0.79
C GLY A 102 -23.40 9.37 0.92
N PRO A 103 -23.38 10.54 0.26
CA PRO A 103 -22.30 11.52 0.39
C PRO A 103 -22.10 12.00 1.83
N VAL A 104 -23.17 12.21 2.60
CA VAL A 104 -23.09 12.63 4.00
C VAL A 104 -22.42 11.55 4.86
N ALA A 105 -22.79 10.28 4.66
CA ALA A 105 -22.16 9.15 5.33
C ALA A 105 -20.68 9.01 4.94
N ILE A 106 -20.37 9.08 3.64
CA ILE A 106 -18.99 9.04 3.12
C ILE A 106 -18.16 10.18 3.72
N TYR A 107 -18.71 11.39 3.82
CA TYR A 107 -18.03 12.53 4.41
C TYR A 107 -17.75 12.31 5.91
N GLY A 108 -18.71 11.79 6.66
CA GLY A 108 -18.55 11.41 8.07
C GLY A 108 -17.45 10.38 8.27
N VAL A 109 -17.50 9.28 7.52
CA VAL A 109 -16.48 8.21 7.56
C VAL A 109 -15.11 8.74 7.18
N ASN A 110 -15.00 9.54 6.11
CA ASN A 110 -13.74 10.12 5.68
C ASN A 110 -13.11 11.03 6.75
N ARG A 111 -13.92 11.77 7.51
CA ARG A 111 -13.42 12.62 8.60
C ARG A 111 -12.86 11.77 9.74
N ILE A 112 -13.55 10.69 10.11
CA ILE A 112 -13.08 9.74 11.13
C ILE A 112 -11.78 9.09 10.65
N LEU A 113 -11.75 8.60 9.42
CA LEU A 113 -10.59 7.91 8.85
C LEU A 113 -9.36 8.82 8.79
N LYS A 114 -9.53 10.11 8.43
CA LYS A 114 -8.46 11.11 8.49
C LYS A 114 -7.92 11.30 9.91
N ARG A 115 -8.79 11.33 10.93
CA ARG A 115 -8.36 11.43 12.33
C ARG A 115 -7.58 10.18 12.75
N VAL A 116 -8.08 8.99 12.44
CA VAL A 116 -7.40 7.73 12.75
C VAL A 116 -6.02 7.68 12.09
N ARG A 117 -5.91 8.03 10.81
CA ARG A 117 -4.61 8.08 10.11
C ARG A 117 -3.65 9.09 10.73
N ASN A 118 -4.14 10.25 11.16
CA ASN A 118 -3.29 11.23 11.84
C ASN A 118 -2.79 10.73 13.21
N ILE A 119 -3.62 10.04 13.97
CA ILE A 119 -3.22 9.44 15.26
C ILE A 119 -2.16 8.37 15.02
N ALA A 120 -2.39 7.44 14.09
CA ALA A 120 -1.41 6.43 13.73
C ALA A 120 -0.08 7.06 13.28
N ALA A 121 -0.12 8.14 12.48
CA ALA A 121 1.08 8.85 12.06
C ALA A 121 1.82 9.56 13.21
N MET A 122 1.11 10.01 14.26
CA MET A 122 1.74 10.53 15.47
C MET A 122 2.37 9.41 16.29
N GLU A 123 1.71 8.27 16.41
CA GLU A 123 2.20 7.08 17.10
C GLU A 123 3.49 6.55 16.46
N PHE A 124 3.52 6.39 15.13
CA PHE A 124 4.73 6.00 14.40
C PHE A 124 5.89 7.00 14.58
N ARG A 125 5.60 8.30 14.67
CA ARG A 125 6.64 9.31 14.93
C ARG A 125 7.21 9.19 16.35
N SER A 126 6.36 8.98 17.35
CA SER A 126 6.79 8.78 18.74
C SER A 126 7.64 7.51 18.88
N LEU A 127 7.20 6.40 18.29
CA LEU A 127 7.99 5.17 18.23
C LEU A 127 9.35 5.39 17.54
N GLY A 128 9.37 6.13 16.44
CA GLY A 128 10.61 6.51 15.75
C GLY A 128 11.58 7.28 16.66
N GLN A 129 11.07 8.21 17.48
CA GLN A 129 11.90 8.94 18.45
C GLN A 129 12.44 8.02 19.55
N ILE A 130 11.62 7.11 20.09
CA ILE A 130 12.07 6.15 21.12
C ILE A 130 13.20 5.27 20.56
N VAL A 131 13.01 4.72 19.36
CA VAL A 131 14.02 3.90 18.69
C VAL A 131 15.30 4.70 18.44
N HIS A 132 15.18 5.96 18.02
CA HIS A 132 16.32 6.85 17.80
C HIS A 132 17.12 7.09 19.09
N VAL A 133 16.45 7.40 20.21
CA VAL A 133 17.12 7.62 21.51
C VAL A 133 17.78 6.33 22.01
N MET A 134 17.12 5.19 21.83
CA MET A 134 17.72 3.88 22.15
C MET A 134 18.98 3.62 21.31
N GLN A 135 18.94 3.92 20.01
CA GLN A 135 20.08 3.71 19.11
C GLN A 135 21.25 4.63 19.47
N GLU A 136 20.99 5.91 19.76
CA GLU A 136 22.00 6.88 20.23
C GLU A 136 22.64 6.42 21.55
N THR A 137 21.83 5.92 22.49
CA THR A 137 22.31 5.40 23.77
C THR A 137 23.12 4.10 23.59
N ALA A 138 22.72 3.22 22.68
CA ALA A 138 23.43 1.97 22.40
C ALA A 138 24.82 2.23 21.79
N ILE A 139 24.91 3.14 20.82
CA ILE A 139 26.19 3.54 20.20
C ILE A 139 27.05 4.29 21.22
N GLY A 140 26.45 5.21 21.99
CA GLY A 140 27.13 6.04 22.98
C GLY A 140 27.34 5.38 24.35
N VAL A 141 27.02 4.09 24.53
CA VAL A 141 26.92 3.47 25.86
C VAL A 141 28.22 3.58 26.66
N ARG A 142 29.37 3.50 25.98
CA ARG A 142 30.70 3.65 26.60
C ARG A 142 30.90 5.06 27.17
N VAL A 143 30.46 6.09 26.43
CA VAL A 143 30.52 7.49 26.86
C VAL A 143 29.56 7.72 28.02
N VAL A 144 28.32 7.27 27.91
CA VAL A 144 27.30 7.39 28.96
C VAL A 144 27.77 6.77 30.28
N LYS A 145 28.38 5.57 30.22
CA LYS A 145 28.97 4.89 31.38
C LYS A 145 30.21 5.60 31.94
N SER A 146 31.11 6.07 31.07
CA SER A 146 32.35 6.75 31.51
C SER A 146 32.11 8.10 32.19
N PHE A 147 31.05 8.82 31.81
CA PHE A 147 30.68 10.11 32.40
C PHE A 147 29.53 10.01 33.43
N ASN A 148 29.09 8.80 33.80
CA ASN A 148 27.97 8.57 34.72
C ASN A 148 26.67 9.30 34.33
N LEU A 149 26.39 9.44 33.03
CA LEU A 149 25.26 10.22 32.48
C LEU A 149 23.93 9.43 32.45
N GLU A 150 23.88 8.28 33.09
CA GLU A 150 22.74 7.36 33.07
C GLU A 150 21.45 8.00 33.61
N GLY A 151 21.57 8.79 34.68
CA GLY A 151 20.45 9.52 35.26
C GLY A 151 19.91 10.64 34.37
N ALA A 152 20.77 11.24 33.54
CA ALA A 152 20.37 12.26 32.58
C ALA A 152 19.66 11.64 31.37
N MET A 153 20.16 10.52 30.85
CA MET A 153 19.52 9.79 29.75
C MET A 153 18.19 9.16 30.16
N ARG A 154 18.04 8.69 31.40
CA ARG A 154 16.79 8.08 31.89
C ARG A 154 15.63 9.06 32.06
N LYS A 155 15.92 10.37 32.15
CA LYS A 155 14.91 11.44 32.24
C LYS A 155 14.41 11.93 30.87
N ARG A 156 15.08 11.52 29.79
CA ARG A 156 14.83 11.96 28.42
C ARG A 156 13.86 11.01 27.72
#